data_AF-A0A6N2KIU9-F1
#
_entry.id   AF-A0A6N2KIU9-F1
#
_cell.length_a   1.000
_cell.length_b   1.000
_cell.length_c   1.000
_cell.angle_alpha   90.00
_cell.angle_beta   90.00
_cell.angle_gamma   90.00
#
_symmetry.space_group_name_H-M   'P 1'
#
loop_
_entity.id
_entity.type
_entity.pdbx_description
1 polymer ?
#
loop_
_entity_poly.entity_id
_entity_poly.type
_entity_poly.pdbx_seq_one_letter_code
_entity_poly.pdbx_strand_id
1 'polypeptide(L)'
;MDIDFLETFDLLLFLAQAKELKYTVVETLRPLRELFPNSHTKEMLEVEELKPFLPFSSRPAAIDYIVCDESDVFVTNKNGNMAKILAGRRRYAGHKRTIRPNAKKLSSLFMSRDQMDCDTFSRKVKASQRGFIGEPDEDEATTFLHLRDAIH
;
A
#
# COMPACT_ATOMS: atom_id res chain seq x y z
N MET A 1 -17.67 -9.30 -2.56
CA MET A 1 -16.23 -9.12 -2.87
C MET A 1 -15.70 -10.52 -2.79
N ASP A 2 -16.04 -11.20 -3.86
CA ASP A 2 -15.89 -12.62 -4.06
C ASP A 2 -14.43 -12.88 -4.38
N ILE A 3 -13.93 -14.01 -3.89
CA ILE A 3 -12.56 -14.46 -4.12
C ILE A 3 -12.32 -14.62 -5.63
N ASP A 4 -13.38 -14.82 -6.40
CA ASP A 4 -13.41 -14.86 -7.87
C ASP A 4 -13.00 -13.53 -8.55
N PHE A 5 -13.02 -12.39 -7.86
CA PHE A 5 -12.51 -11.12 -8.42
C PHE A 5 -10.98 -11.11 -8.54
N LEU A 6 -10.29 -12.00 -7.81
CA LEU A 6 -8.83 -12.13 -7.86
C LEU A 6 -8.35 -13.07 -8.98
N GLU A 7 -9.23 -13.90 -9.56
CA GLU A 7 -8.84 -14.85 -10.62
C GLU A 7 -8.82 -14.24 -12.03
N THR A 8 -9.38 -13.05 -12.24
CA THR A 8 -9.55 -12.47 -13.59
C THR A 8 -8.68 -11.25 -13.89
N PHE A 9 -7.91 -10.76 -12.92
CA PHE A 9 -6.97 -9.66 -13.12
C PHE A 9 -5.56 -10.14 -12.81
N ASP A 10 -4.65 -10.05 -13.78
CA ASP A 10 -3.21 -10.13 -13.53
C ASP A 10 -2.83 -9.00 -12.56
N LEU A 11 -2.91 -9.26 -11.26
CA LEU A 11 -2.60 -8.26 -10.25
C LEU A 11 -1.08 -8.10 -10.19
N LEU A 12 -0.59 -7.02 -10.79
CA LEU A 12 0.81 -6.62 -10.72
C LEU A 12 1.09 -6.01 -9.34
N LEU A 13 1.85 -6.72 -8.50
CA LEU A 13 2.24 -6.22 -7.18
C LEU A 13 3.66 -5.68 -7.23
N PHE A 14 3.81 -4.35 -7.14
CA PHE A 14 5.12 -3.72 -6.93
C PHE A 14 5.39 -3.49 -5.44
N LEU A 15 6.52 -4.00 -4.94
CA LEU A 15 6.95 -3.79 -3.56
C LEU A 15 7.97 -2.65 -3.45
N ALA A 16 7.49 -1.43 -3.21
CA ALA A 16 8.33 -0.26 -2.94
C ALA A 16 8.98 -0.36 -1.54
N GLN A 17 10.31 -0.43 -1.46
CA GLN A 17 11.04 -0.50 -0.19
C GLN A 17 12.23 0.46 -0.13
N ALA A 18 12.36 1.14 1.02
CA ALA A 18 13.42 2.14 1.25
C ALA A 18 14.82 1.56 1.51
N LYS A 19 14.98 0.23 1.68
CA LYS A 19 16.27 -0.45 1.91
C LYS A 19 16.24 -1.89 1.38
N GLU A 20 17.43 -2.42 1.11
CA GLU A 20 17.67 -3.81 0.72
C GLU A 20 16.88 -4.81 1.60
N LEU A 21 16.24 -5.77 0.93
CA LEU A 21 15.56 -6.89 1.56
C LEU A 21 16.58 -7.74 2.33
N LYS A 22 16.56 -7.69 3.66
CA LYS A 22 17.27 -8.68 4.48
C LYS A 22 16.65 -10.06 4.25
N TYR A 23 17.44 -11.12 4.38
CA TYR A 23 17.00 -12.53 4.23
C TYR A 23 15.69 -12.83 4.99
N THR A 24 15.54 -12.28 6.20
CA THR A 24 14.33 -12.41 7.03
C THR A 24 13.07 -11.85 6.36
N VAL A 25 13.21 -10.78 5.57
CA VAL A 25 12.10 -10.16 4.86
C VAL A 25 11.70 -11.00 3.65
N VAL A 26 12.66 -11.58 2.94
CA VAL A 26 12.41 -12.48 1.80
C VAL A 26 11.55 -13.67 2.23
N GLU A 27 11.89 -14.30 3.35
CA GLU A 27 11.13 -15.42 3.92
C GLU A 27 9.72 -15.00 4.35
N THR A 28 9.59 -13.83 4.99
CA THR A 28 8.29 -13.30 5.43
C THR A 28 7.37 -12.96 4.25
N LEU A 29 7.93 -12.63 3.09
CA LEU A 29 7.17 -12.30 1.88
C LEU A 29 6.77 -13.53 1.06
N ARG A 30 7.25 -14.74 1.39
CA ARG A 30 6.94 -15.95 0.61
C ARG A 30 5.42 -16.17 0.43
N PRO A 31 4.58 -16.14 1.48
CA PRO A 31 3.14 -16.35 1.29
C PRO A 31 2.49 -15.27 0.41
N LEU A 32 3.03 -14.04 0.44
CA LEU A 32 2.54 -12.96 -0.40
C LEU A 32 2.88 -13.21 -1.89
N ARG A 33 4.07 -13.74 -2.18
CA ARG A 33 4.49 -14.09 -3.55
C ARG A 33 3.72 -15.29 -4.11
N GLU A 34 3.35 -16.25 -3.25
CA GLU A 34 2.49 -17.37 -3.65
C GLU A 34 1.09 -16.90 -4.05
N LEU A 35 0.56 -15.86 -3.39
CA LEU A 35 -0.74 -15.26 -3.72
C LEU A 35 -0.67 -14.30 -4.93
N PHE A 36 0.50 -13.69 -5.17
CA PHE A 36 0.73 -12.75 -6.27
C PHE A 36 1.94 -13.21 -7.08
N PRO A 37 1.78 -14.18 -7.99
CA PRO A 37 2.89 -14.73 -8.76
C PRO A 37 3.58 -13.68 -9.63
N ASN A 38 2.84 -12.66 -10.08
CA ASN A 38 3.34 -11.50 -10.83
C ASN A 38 3.79 -10.36 -9.89
N SER A 39 4.64 -10.68 -8.91
CA SER A 39 5.22 -9.68 -7.99
C SER A 39 6.57 -9.17 -8.48
N HIS A 40 6.76 -7.85 -8.47
CA HIS A 40 7.98 -7.19 -8.91
C HIS A 40 8.59 -6.35 -7.79
N THR A 41 9.91 -6.30 -7.77
CA THR A 41 10.67 -5.35 -6.95
C THR A 41 11.58 -4.54 -7.85
N LYS A 42 12.07 -3.41 -7.35
CA LYS A 42 13.03 -2.58 -8.08
C LYS A 42 14.26 -3.39 -8.53
N GLU A 43 14.68 -4.38 -7.75
CA GLU A 43 15.85 -5.22 -8.04
C GLU A 43 15.62 -6.22 -9.19
N MET A 44 14.37 -6.40 -9.61
CA MET A 44 14.00 -7.22 -10.78
C MET A 44 13.99 -6.41 -12.08
N LEU A 45 14.17 -5.08 -12.02
CA LEU A 45 14.41 -4.28 -13.21
C LEU A 45 15.80 -4.62 -13.76
N GLU A 46 15.96 -4.60 -15.09
CA GLU A 46 17.23 -4.93 -15.73
C GLU A 46 18.36 -4.05 -15.19
N VAL A 47 19.53 -4.64 -14.95
CA VAL A 47 20.66 -3.95 -14.30
C VAL A 47 21.07 -2.72 -15.12
N GLU A 48 20.96 -2.79 -16.44
CA GLU A 48 21.19 -1.71 -17.40
C GLU A 48 20.26 -0.51 -17.17
N GLU A 49 18.99 -0.75 -16.86
CA GLU A 49 18.00 0.31 -16.61
C GLU A 49 18.20 0.95 -15.23
N LEU A 50 18.70 0.19 -14.25
CA LEU A 50 19.00 0.66 -12.89
C LEU A 50 20.34 1.39 -12.77
N LYS A 51 21.34 1.04 -13.59
CA LYS A 51 22.72 1.58 -13.57
C LYS A 51 22.79 3.11 -13.44
N PRO A 52 21.97 3.92 -14.15
CA PRO A 52 21.99 5.39 -14.02
C PRO A 52 21.55 5.92 -12.65
N PHE A 53 20.82 5.12 -11.87
CA PHE A 53 20.24 5.50 -10.59
C PHE A 53 21.06 5.01 -9.38
N LEU A 54 21.86 3.94 -9.53
CA LEU A 54 22.71 3.37 -8.48
C LEU A 54 23.68 4.36 -7.80
N PRO A 55 24.29 5.34 -8.50
CA PRO A 55 25.22 6.29 -7.88
C PRO A 55 24.55 7.29 -6.92
N PHE A 56 23.22 7.38 -6.92
CA PHE A 56 22.48 8.41 -6.18
C PHE A 56 21.53 7.77 -5.18
N SER A 57 21.82 7.92 -3.89
CA SER A 57 21.04 7.30 -2.80
C SER A 57 19.55 7.67 -2.80
N SER A 58 19.17 8.81 -3.41
CA SER A 58 17.78 9.30 -3.48
C SER A 58 17.03 8.88 -4.75
N ARG A 59 17.71 8.49 -5.83
CA ARG A 59 17.07 8.21 -7.12
C ARG A 59 16.30 6.89 -7.20
N PRO A 60 16.68 5.82 -6.49
CA PRO A 60 15.84 4.63 -6.38
C PRO A 60 14.43 4.93 -5.84
N ALA A 61 14.29 5.92 -4.94
CA ALA A 61 13.00 6.35 -4.43
C ALA A 61 12.13 7.07 -5.48
N ALA A 62 12.74 7.61 -6.55
CA ALA A 62 11.99 8.18 -7.67
C ALA A 62 11.33 7.09 -8.52
N ILE A 63 11.97 5.91 -8.65
CA ILE A 63 11.36 4.75 -9.31
C ILE A 63 10.14 4.30 -8.51
N ASP A 64 10.31 4.12 -7.20
CA ASP A 64 9.19 3.76 -6.32
C ASP A 64 8.06 4.79 -6.43
N TYR A 65 8.37 6.08 -6.53
CA TYR A 65 7.37 7.14 -6.70
C TYR A 65 6.58 7.00 -7.99
N ILE A 66 7.28 6.88 -9.13
CA ILE A 66 6.64 6.78 -10.45
C ILE A 66 5.73 5.56 -10.51
N VAL A 67 6.23 4.38 -10.08
CA VAL A 67 5.42 3.15 -10.09
C VAL A 67 4.19 3.29 -9.19
N CYS A 68 4.33 3.89 -8.00
CA CYS A 68 3.20 4.12 -7.10
C CYS A 68 2.24 5.21 -7.57
N ASP A 69 2.67 6.19 -8.38
CA ASP A 69 1.77 7.19 -8.96
C ASP A 69 1.00 6.60 -10.14
N GLU A 70 1.66 5.77 -10.94
CA GLU A 70 1.06 5.18 -12.13
C GLU A 70 0.11 4.01 -11.84
N SER A 71 0.30 3.29 -10.73
CA SER A 71 -0.54 2.13 -10.38
C SER A 71 -2.02 2.46 -10.15
N ASP A 72 -2.92 1.50 -10.40
CA ASP A 72 -4.35 1.68 -10.11
C ASP A 72 -4.65 1.79 -8.61
N VAL A 73 -3.90 1.03 -7.81
CA VAL A 73 -4.01 1.00 -6.34
C VAL A 73 -2.63 1.16 -5.72
N PHE A 74 -2.52 2.04 -4.74
CA PHE A 74 -1.33 2.21 -3.92
C PHE A 74 -1.67 1.88 -2.47
N VAL A 75 -0.91 0.96 -1.85
CA VAL A 75 -1.06 0.61 -0.43
C VAL A 75 0.17 1.08 0.33
N THR A 76 -0.02 1.88 1.38
CA THR A 76 1.09 2.35 2.21
C THR A 76 0.93 1.94 3.67
N ASN A 77 1.99 1.38 4.25
CA ASN A 77 2.06 1.04 5.67
C ASN A 77 2.73 2.12 6.54
N LYS A 78 3.24 3.20 5.94
CA LYS A 78 3.91 4.31 6.63
C LYS A 78 3.34 5.64 6.19
N ASN A 79 3.03 6.50 7.15
CA ASN A 79 2.56 7.86 6.87
C ASN A 79 3.73 8.86 6.66
N GLY A 80 4.72 8.46 5.87
CA GLY A 80 5.90 9.28 5.54
C GLY A 80 5.62 10.32 4.44
N ASN A 81 6.60 11.16 4.12
CA ASN A 81 6.46 12.23 3.12
C ASN A 81 6.01 11.71 1.75
N MET A 82 6.62 10.63 1.27
CA MET A 82 6.25 9.99 0.01
C MET A 82 4.79 9.56 -0.03
N ALA A 83 4.29 8.96 1.07
CA ALA A 83 2.91 8.53 1.17
C ALA A 83 1.93 9.71 1.13
N LYS A 84 2.27 10.83 1.79
CA LYS A 84 1.46 12.06 1.77
C LYS A 84 1.43 12.69 0.38
N ILE A 85 2.59 12.78 -0.28
CA ILE A 85 2.70 13.34 -1.63
C ILE A 85 1.90 12.49 -2.63
N LEU A 86 2.07 11.16 -2.61
CA LEU A 86 1.34 10.25 -3.49
C LEU A 86 -0.17 10.30 -3.22
N ALA A 87 -0.60 10.33 -1.95
CA ALA A 87 -2.02 10.44 -1.63
C ALA A 87 -2.65 11.71 -2.22
N GLY A 88 -1.96 12.85 -2.10
CA GLY A 88 -2.40 14.11 -2.72
C GLY A 88 -2.41 14.03 -4.24
N ARG A 89 -1.29 13.62 -4.85
CA ARG A 89 -1.15 13.51 -6.31
C ARG A 89 -2.23 12.61 -6.91
N ARG A 90 -2.40 11.41 -6.36
CA ARG A 90 -3.38 10.42 -6.82
C ARG A 90 -4.81 10.91 -6.62
N ARG A 91 -5.11 11.69 -5.58
CA ARG A 91 -6.45 12.26 -5.38
C ARG A 91 -6.80 13.33 -6.43
N TYR A 92 -5.87 14.23 -6.73
CA TYR A 92 -6.15 15.40 -7.57
C TYR A 92 -5.86 15.21 -9.07
N ALA A 93 -4.98 14.28 -9.45
CA ALA A 93 -4.61 14.01 -10.84
C ALA A 93 -5.39 12.81 -11.44
N GLY A 94 -6.73 12.86 -11.34
CA GLY A 94 -7.60 11.83 -11.92
C GLY A 94 -7.96 10.67 -10.97
N HIS A 95 -8.03 10.94 -9.66
CA HIS A 95 -8.41 10.01 -8.58
C HIS A 95 -7.98 8.55 -8.79
N LYS A 96 -6.83 8.17 -8.23
CA LYS A 96 -6.40 6.78 -8.09
C LYS A 96 -6.42 6.36 -6.62
N ARG A 97 -6.73 5.09 -6.36
CA ARG A 97 -6.99 4.60 -5.00
C ARG A 97 -5.71 4.58 -4.16
N THR A 98 -5.77 5.09 -2.93
CA THR A 98 -4.69 4.99 -1.93
C THR A 98 -5.21 4.37 -0.63
N ILE A 99 -4.83 3.12 -0.37
CA ILE A 99 -5.24 2.35 0.80
C ILE A 99 -4.21 2.54 1.92
N ARG A 100 -4.70 2.84 3.12
CA ARG A 100 -3.90 2.97 4.34
C ARG A 100 -4.39 1.96 5.37
N PRO A 101 -3.81 0.74 5.48
CA PRO A 101 -4.30 -0.27 6.41
C PRO A 101 -4.51 0.29 7.82
N ASN A 102 -5.71 0.09 8.39
CA ASN A 102 -6.01 0.50 9.75
C ASN A 102 -5.33 -0.47 10.73
N ALA A 103 -4.02 -0.33 10.87
CA ALA A 103 -3.17 -1.28 11.59
C ALA A 103 -3.69 -1.58 13.00
N LYS A 104 -4.22 -0.56 13.70
CA LYS A 104 -4.78 -0.71 15.05
C LYS A 104 -6.00 -1.64 15.08
N LYS A 105 -6.97 -1.44 14.18
CA LYS A 105 -8.17 -2.30 14.13
C LYS A 105 -7.89 -3.67 13.51
N LEU A 106 -7.01 -3.71 12.50
CA LEU A 106 -6.66 -4.94 11.81
C LEU A 106 -5.81 -5.86 12.67
N SER A 107 -4.87 -5.34 13.47
CA SER A 107 -3.98 -6.15 14.31
C SER A 107 -4.76 -7.05 15.26
N SER A 108 -5.73 -6.50 16.00
CA SER A 108 -6.57 -7.32 16.90
C SER A 108 -7.42 -8.34 16.13
N LEU A 109 -7.92 -7.97 14.95
CA LEU A 109 -8.70 -8.86 14.12
C LEU A 109 -7.88 -10.05 13.62
N PHE A 110 -6.65 -9.83 13.16
CA PHE A 110 -5.73 -10.89 12.74
C PHE A 110 -5.35 -11.83 13.89
N MET A 111 -5.17 -11.32 15.11
CA MET A 111 -4.91 -12.18 16.29
C MET A 111 -6.09 -13.11 16.61
N SER A 112 -7.31 -12.73 16.24
CA SER A 112 -8.53 -13.53 16.43
C SER A 112 -8.96 -14.32 15.19
N ARG A 113 -8.12 -14.40 14.14
CA ARG A 113 -8.50 -15.00 12.85
C ARG A 113 -9.05 -16.41 13.00
N ASP A 114 -8.43 -17.24 13.84
CA ASP A 114 -8.82 -18.66 14.00
C ASP A 114 -10.09 -18.86 14.84
N GLN A 115 -10.66 -17.78 15.38
CA GLN A 115 -11.89 -17.80 16.18
C GLN A 115 -13.14 -17.50 15.34
N MET A 116 -12.99 -17.33 14.01
CA MET A 116 -14.11 -17.02 13.12
C MET A 116 -13.92 -17.61 11.73
N ASP A 117 -15.03 -17.78 11.00
CA ASP A 117 -15.01 -18.20 9.61
C ASP A 117 -14.52 -17.08 8.67
N CYS A 118 -14.19 -17.46 7.43
CA CYS A 118 -13.63 -16.57 6.42
C CYS A 118 -14.57 -15.39 6.08
N ASP A 119 -15.88 -15.62 6.02
CA ASP A 119 -16.85 -14.59 5.66
C ASP A 119 -16.99 -13.57 6.79
N THR A 120 -17.04 -14.03 8.03
CA THR A 120 -17.02 -13.18 9.21
C THR A 120 -15.75 -12.36 9.30
N PHE A 121 -14.60 -12.98 9.05
CA PHE A 121 -13.32 -12.28 9.00
C PHE A 121 -13.31 -11.20 7.91
N SER A 122 -13.70 -11.55 6.69
CA SER A 122 -13.76 -10.64 5.52
C SER A 122 -14.66 -9.44 5.78
N ARG A 123 -15.85 -9.65 6.38
CA ARG A 123 -16.77 -8.56 6.77
C ARG A 123 -16.14 -7.63 7.81
N LYS A 124 -15.48 -8.19 8.83
CA LYS A 124 -14.81 -7.38 9.87
C LYS A 124 -13.60 -6.61 9.34
N VAL A 125 -12.84 -7.18 8.39
CA VAL A 125 -11.74 -6.48 7.71
C VAL A 125 -12.30 -5.28 6.94
N LYS A 126 -13.32 -5.49 6.10
CA LYS A 126 -13.99 -4.42 5.34
C LYS A 126 -14.52 -3.33 6.26
N ALA A 127 -15.19 -3.72 7.35
CA ALA A 127 -15.73 -2.77 8.33
C ALA A 127 -14.65 -1.95 9.04
N SER A 128 -13.50 -2.57 9.35
CA SER A 128 -12.36 -1.93 10.00
C SER A 128 -11.62 -0.97 9.07
N GLN A 129 -11.68 -1.22 7.76
CA GLN A 129 -10.98 -0.48 6.72
C GLN A 129 -11.82 0.64 6.08
N ARG A 130 -13.09 0.82 6.46
CA ARG A 130 -13.92 1.96 6.02
C ARG A 130 -13.26 3.31 6.35
N GLY A 131 -13.20 4.22 5.37
CA GLY A 131 -12.51 5.52 5.48
C GLY A 131 -10.99 5.44 5.37
N PHE A 132 -10.45 4.27 5.03
CA PHE A 132 -9.03 4.04 4.81
C PHE A 132 -8.75 3.31 3.49
N ILE A 133 -9.73 3.24 2.60
CA ILE A 133 -9.62 2.60 1.28
C ILE A 133 -9.35 3.59 0.16
N GLY A 134 -9.34 4.90 0.45
CA GLY A 134 -9.03 5.96 -0.51
C GLY A 134 -10.20 6.26 -1.44
N GLU A 135 -11.43 6.30 -0.91
CA GLU A 135 -12.60 6.74 -1.67
C GLU A 135 -12.50 8.23 -2.06
N PRO A 136 -13.18 8.67 -3.14
CA PRO A 136 -13.15 10.06 -3.60
C PRO A 136 -13.55 11.06 -2.51
N ASP A 137 -14.59 10.68 -1.74
CA ASP A 137 -15.21 11.50 -0.70
C ASP A 137 -14.67 11.18 0.70
N GLU A 138 -13.49 10.55 0.83
CA GLU A 138 -12.80 10.45 2.13
C GLU A 138 -12.36 11.85 2.58
N ASP A 139 -13.29 12.57 3.22
CA ASP A 139 -13.13 13.92 3.73
C ASP A 139 -11.96 14.02 4.70
N GLU A 140 -11.14 15.05 4.50
CA GLU A 140 -10.11 15.50 5.45
C GLU A 140 -10.71 16.12 6.73
N ALA A 141 -11.99 15.87 7.03
CA ALA A 141 -12.67 16.39 8.21
C ALA A 141 -11.92 16.04 9.51
N THR A 142 -11.20 14.91 9.55
CA THR A 142 -10.40 14.56 10.73
C THR A 142 -9.08 15.33 10.82
N THR A 143 -8.48 15.78 9.71
CA THR A 143 -7.20 16.53 9.75
C THR A 143 -7.43 18.01 10.04
N PHE A 144 -8.49 18.61 9.50
CA PHE A 144 -8.82 20.03 9.77
C PHE A 144 -9.32 20.27 11.20
N LEU A 145 -10.01 19.30 11.81
CA LEU A 145 -10.39 19.38 13.23
C LEU A 145 -9.16 19.50 14.15
N HIS A 146 -8.07 18.78 13.87
CA HIS A 146 -6.84 18.85 14.68
C HIS A 146 -5.99 20.11 14.41
N LEU A 147 -6.11 20.74 13.24
CA LEU A 147 -5.43 22.00 12.93
C LEU A 147 -6.14 23.21 13.54
N ARG A 148 -7.46 23.14 13.74
CA ARG A 148 -8.24 24.19 14.38
C ARG A 148 -7.95 24.30 15.89
N ASP A 149 -7.71 23.17 16.55
CA ASP A 149 -7.38 23.12 17.99
C ASP A 149 -5.92 23.47 18.30
N ALA A 150 -5.08 23.67 17.29
CA ALA A 150 -3.67 24.05 17.44
C ALA A 150 -3.40 25.55 17.20
N ILE A 151 -4.43 26.34 16.84
CA ILE A 151 -4.33 27.77 16.50
C ILE A 151 -5.18 28.65 17.45
N HIS A 152 -5.75 28.07 18.51
CA HIS A 152 -6.32 28.80 19.65
C HIS A 152 -5.75 28.28 20.96
#